data_AF-A0A968KXV4-F1
#
_entry.id   AF-A0A968KXV4-F1
#
_cell.length_a   1.000
_cell.length_b   1.000
_cell.length_c   1.000
_cell.angle_alpha   90.00
_cell.angle_beta   90.00
_cell.angle_gamma   90.00
#
_symmetry.space_group_name_H-M   'P 1'
#
loop_
_entity.id
_entity.type
_entity.pdbx_description
1 polymer ?
#
loop_
_entity_poly.entity_id
_entity_poly.type
_entity_poly.pdbx_seq_one_letter_code
_entity_poly.pdbx_strand_id
1 'polypeptide(L)'
;MLALIPWLVFIHILSALTFFLAHGASIAMAFKIRGETDFARIRAMLDLSASTIGVMFISFLVMGLTGLVMPVILKIWNKGWVWASIILMVIVLVQMGVMNDKRYKHLRRMVGLPYMIGGKNFPAEEPASQQEVDAHLKKLKVGELVVVGYVIPMIVLWLMVFKPF
;
A
#
# COMPACT_ATOMS: atom_id res chain seq x y z
N MET A 1 4.50 33.00 0.92
CA MET A 1 4.71 31.62 1.43
C MET A 1 3.58 31.13 2.32
N LEU A 2 3.06 31.91 3.27
CA LEU A 2 1.97 31.45 4.16
C LEU A 2 0.68 31.03 3.41
N ALA A 3 0.35 31.72 2.31
CA ALA A 3 -0.79 31.36 1.46
C ALA A 3 -0.66 29.98 0.77
N LEU A 4 0.54 29.41 0.67
CA LEU A 4 0.78 28.09 0.08
C LEU A 4 0.50 26.93 1.06
N ILE A 5 0.60 27.19 2.37
CA ILE A 5 0.47 26.14 3.40
C ILE A 5 -0.92 25.48 3.37
N PRO A 6 -2.04 26.22 3.33
CA PRO A 6 -3.36 25.59 3.25
C PRO A 6 -3.52 24.71 2.01
N TRP A 7 -2.95 25.13 0.87
CA TRP A 7 -2.97 24.33 -0.36
C TRP A 7 -2.15 23.05 -0.23
N LEU A 8 -0.96 23.10 0.37
CA LEU A 8 -0.14 21.90 0.60
C LEU A 8 -0.85 20.92 1.55
N VAL A 9 -1.47 21.43 2.62
CA VAL A 9 -2.25 20.60 3.55
C VAL A 9 -3.45 19.98 2.84
N PHE A 10 -4.19 20.75 2.04
CA PHE A 10 -5.31 20.25 1.25
C PHE A 10 -4.87 19.14 0.29
N ILE A 11 -3.81 19.37 -0.49
CA ILE A 11 -3.29 18.38 -1.44
C ILE A 11 -2.81 17.12 -0.71
N HIS A 12 -2.15 17.27 0.44
CA HIS A 12 -1.70 16.14 1.25
C HIS A 12 -2.88 15.28 1.72
N ILE A 13 -3.92 15.90 2.29
CA ILE A 13 -5.12 15.21 2.76
C ILE A 13 -5.88 14.57 1.59
N LEU A 14 -6.10 15.31 0.50
CA LEU A 14 -6.78 14.79 -0.70
C LEU A 14 -6.04 13.58 -1.28
N SER A 15 -4.71 13.66 -1.31
CA SER A 15 -3.86 12.56 -1.79
C SER A 15 -3.92 11.36 -0.86
N ALA A 16 -3.95 11.58 0.46
CA ALA A 16 -4.14 10.50 1.44
C ALA A 16 -5.50 9.82 1.25
N LEU A 17 -6.58 10.58 1.12
CA LEU A 17 -7.92 10.04 0.87
C LEU A 17 -7.98 9.22 -0.43
N THR A 18 -7.45 9.78 -1.52
CA THR A 18 -7.39 9.09 -2.82
C THR A 18 -6.53 7.83 -2.75
N PHE A 19 -5.40 7.88 -2.03
CA PHE A 19 -4.53 6.74 -1.78
C PHE A 19 -5.30 5.63 -1.04
N PHE A 20 -5.96 5.93 0.08
CA PHE A 20 -6.70 4.93 0.85
C PHE A 20 -7.90 4.38 0.08
N LEU A 21 -8.55 5.19 -0.75
CA LEU A 21 -9.64 4.73 -1.63
C LEU A 21 -9.13 3.71 -2.66
N ALA A 22 -8.06 4.05 -3.39
CA ALA A 22 -7.47 3.17 -4.40
C ALA A 22 -6.81 1.92 -3.77
N HIS A 23 -6.03 2.10 -2.72
CA HIS A 23 -5.37 1.02 -1.98
C HIS A 23 -6.38 0.10 -1.28
N GLY A 24 -7.51 0.66 -0.82
CA GLY A 24 -8.59 -0.07 -0.15
C GLY A 24 -9.15 -1.23 -0.96
N ALA A 25 -9.16 -1.13 -2.30
CA ALA A 25 -9.52 -2.24 -3.18
C ALA A 25 -8.58 -3.45 -3.00
N SER A 26 -7.28 -3.22 -2.82
CA SER A 26 -6.29 -4.27 -2.60
C SER A 26 -6.42 -4.92 -1.23
N ILE A 27 -6.80 -4.13 -0.21
CA ILE A 27 -7.08 -4.65 1.14
C ILE A 27 -8.36 -5.50 1.13
N ALA A 28 -9.45 -4.99 0.55
CA ALA A 28 -10.70 -5.74 0.45
C ALA A 28 -10.51 -7.08 -0.29
N MET A 29 -9.74 -7.05 -1.40
CA MET A 29 -9.30 -8.25 -2.11
C MET A 29 -8.55 -9.20 -1.17
N ALA A 30 -7.51 -8.73 -0.46
CA ALA A 30 -6.70 -9.56 0.42
C ALA A 30 -7.51 -10.31 1.50
N PHE A 31 -8.55 -9.67 2.05
CA PHE A 31 -9.47 -10.31 2.99
C PHE A 31 -10.37 -11.33 2.30
N LYS A 32 -10.93 -10.99 1.14
CA LYS A 32 -11.89 -11.84 0.44
C LYS A 32 -11.25 -13.10 -0.15
N ILE A 33 -10.05 -13.00 -0.74
CA ILE A 33 -9.42 -14.13 -1.42
C ILE A 33 -9.02 -15.27 -0.48
N ARG A 34 -8.84 -14.99 0.82
CA ARG A 34 -8.35 -15.96 1.80
C ARG A 34 -9.26 -17.19 1.92
N GLY A 35 -10.55 -17.02 1.65
CA GLY A 35 -11.55 -18.10 1.67
C GLY A 35 -12.13 -18.41 0.29
N GLU A 36 -11.51 -17.94 -0.78
CA GLU A 36 -11.96 -18.20 -2.14
C GLU A 36 -11.22 -19.41 -2.73
N THR A 37 -11.94 -20.26 -3.46
CA THR A 37 -11.38 -21.45 -4.12
C THR A 37 -11.50 -21.35 -5.64
N ASP A 38 -12.46 -20.58 -6.15
CA ASP A 38 -12.67 -20.40 -7.58
C ASP A 38 -11.60 -19.49 -8.18
N PHE A 39 -10.78 -20.05 -9.07
CA PHE A 39 -9.70 -19.32 -9.73
C PHE A 39 -10.22 -18.15 -10.57
N ALA A 40 -11.41 -18.24 -11.18
CA ALA A 40 -11.97 -17.12 -11.94
C ALA A 40 -12.23 -15.92 -11.03
N ARG A 41 -12.74 -16.16 -9.82
CA ARG A 41 -12.98 -15.10 -8.80
C ARG A 41 -11.68 -14.55 -8.24
N ILE A 42 -10.71 -15.40 -7.93
CA ILE A 42 -9.38 -14.97 -7.46
C ILE A 42 -8.73 -14.05 -8.50
N ARG A 43 -8.75 -14.46 -9.78
CA ARG A 43 -8.19 -13.67 -10.89
C ARG A 43 -8.88 -12.32 -11.02
N ALA A 44 -10.21 -12.30 -11.04
CA ALA A 44 -10.99 -11.06 -11.14
C ALA A 44 -10.67 -10.07 -10.02
N MET A 45 -10.52 -10.55 -8.78
CA MET A 45 -10.15 -9.68 -7.65
C MET A 45 -8.70 -9.18 -7.75
N LEU A 46 -7.77 -10.04 -8.19
CA LEU A 46 -6.37 -9.64 -8.42
C LEU A 46 -6.24 -8.60 -9.53
N ASP A 47 -7.04 -8.70 -10.60
CA ASP A 47 -7.04 -7.73 -11.69
C ASP A 47 -7.72 -6.42 -11.30
N LEU A 48 -8.80 -6.47 -10.51
CA LEU A 48 -9.39 -5.28 -9.91
C LEU A 48 -8.40 -4.56 -8.99
N SER A 49 -7.68 -5.29 -8.15
CA SER A 49 -6.61 -4.70 -7.33
C SER A 49 -5.52 -4.07 -8.23
N ALA A 50 -5.08 -4.78 -9.28
CA ALA A 50 -4.06 -4.28 -10.20
C ALA A 50 -4.47 -3.01 -10.97
N SER A 51 -5.74 -2.88 -11.36
CA SER A 51 -6.21 -1.71 -12.11
C SER A 51 -6.16 -0.40 -11.29
N THR A 52 -6.18 -0.51 -9.96
CA THR A 52 -6.09 0.64 -9.03
C THR A 52 -4.67 1.05 -8.68
N ILE A 53 -3.66 0.24 -9.03
CA ILE A 53 -2.26 0.44 -8.62
C ILE A 53 -1.71 1.79 -9.10
N GLY A 54 -2.03 2.21 -10.33
CA GLY A 54 -1.56 3.49 -10.88
C GLY A 54 -2.02 4.68 -10.04
N VAL A 55 -3.32 4.75 -9.75
CA VAL A 55 -3.92 5.82 -8.93
C VAL A 55 -3.35 5.80 -7.52
N MET A 56 -3.20 4.61 -6.94
CA MET A 56 -2.57 4.44 -5.62
C MET A 56 -1.15 5.01 -5.60
N PHE A 57 -0.28 4.64 -6.55
CA PHE A 57 1.11 5.11 -6.59
C PHE A 57 1.21 6.62 -6.79
N ILE A 58 0.43 7.19 -7.72
CA ILE A 58 0.42 8.64 -7.95
C ILE A 58 -0.01 9.37 -6.67
N SER A 59 -1.10 8.94 -6.05
CA SER A 59 -1.62 9.56 -4.82
C SER A 59 -0.64 9.42 -3.66
N PHE A 60 -0.01 8.25 -3.51
CA PHE A 60 1.04 8.03 -2.51
C PHE A 60 2.25 8.96 -2.72
N LEU A 61 2.71 9.11 -3.96
CA LEU A 61 3.82 10.00 -4.29
C LEU A 61 3.50 11.45 -3.96
N VAL A 62 2.31 11.95 -4.34
CA VAL A 62 1.90 13.32 -4.05
C VAL A 62 1.76 13.54 -2.53
N MET A 63 1.17 12.58 -1.81
CA MET A 63 1.09 12.60 -0.35
C MET A 63 2.50 12.64 0.29
N GLY A 64 3.40 11.76 -0.13
CA GLY A 64 4.77 11.71 0.39
C GLY A 64 5.55 13.00 0.12
N LEU A 65 5.51 13.51 -1.12
CA LEU A 65 6.20 14.75 -1.48
C LEU A 65 5.67 15.95 -0.70
N THR A 66 4.35 16.11 -0.59
CA THR A 66 3.77 17.21 0.21
C THR A 66 4.13 17.08 1.70
N GLY A 67 4.19 15.86 2.23
CA GLY A 67 4.64 15.59 3.60
C GLY A 67 6.11 15.94 3.84
N LEU A 68 6.99 15.77 2.84
CA LEU A 68 8.42 16.08 2.93
C LEU A 68 8.74 17.56 2.66
N VAL A 69 7.97 18.21 1.80
CA VAL A 69 8.14 19.65 1.48
C VAL A 69 7.75 20.52 2.67
N MET A 70 6.74 20.15 3.46
CA MET A 70 6.28 20.97 4.59
C MET A 70 7.36 21.22 5.65
N PRO A 71 8.10 20.21 6.16
CA PRO A 71 9.21 20.44 7.08
C PRO A 71 10.31 21.36 6.55
N VAL A 72 10.57 21.37 5.23
CA VAL A 72 11.51 22.28 4.58
C VAL A 72 11.03 23.72 4.66
N ILE A 73 9.78 23.98 4.28
CA ILE A 73 9.18 25.33 4.30
C ILE A 73 9.10 25.86 5.72
N LEU A 74 8.67 25.01 6.67
CA LEU A 74 8.48 25.38 8.07
C LEU A 74 9.79 25.38 8.88
N LYS A 75 10.90 24.89 8.32
CA LYS A 75 12.21 24.78 8.97
C LYS A 75 12.18 23.99 10.29
N ILE A 76 11.44 22.88 10.31
CA ILE A 76 11.19 22.06 11.52
C ILE A 76 11.87 20.68 11.49
N TRP A 77 12.95 20.53 10.71
CA TRP A 77 13.71 19.27 10.64
C TRP A 77 14.39 18.86 11.95
N ASN A 78 14.48 19.76 12.92
CA ASN A 78 14.98 19.48 14.26
C ASN A 78 13.92 18.85 15.20
N LYS A 79 12.68 18.64 14.73
CA LYS A 79 11.61 18.03 15.53
C LYS A 79 11.62 16.52 15.41
N GLY A 80 11.55 15.82 16.53
CA GLY A 80 11.66 14.35 16.55
C GLY A 80 10.45 13.69 15.88
N TRP A 81 9.25 14.23 16.04
CA TRP A 81 8.04 13.68 15.42
C TRP A 81 8.09 13.68 13.88
N VAL A 82 8.86 14.59 13.26
CA VAL A 82 9.09 14.63 11.80
C VAL A 82 9.86 13.38 11.37
N TRP A 83 10.99 13.10 12.02
CA TRP A 83 11.81 11.93 11.72
C TRP A 83 11.09 10.62 12.04
N ALA A 84 10.39 10.55 13.19
CA ALA A 84 9.60 9.38 13.55
C ALA A 84 8.55 9.07 12.47
N SER A 85 7.85 10.09 11.96
CA SER A 85 6.86 9.92 10.89
C SER A 85 7.49 9.39 9.60
N ILE A 86 8.64 9.93 9.19
CA ILE A 86 9.36 9.50 7.99
C ILE A 86 9.83 8.04 8.12
N ILE A 87 10.48 7.69 9.22
CA ILE A 87 10.99 6.34 9.46
C ILE A 87 9.84 5.33 9.45
N LEU A 88 8.74 5.61 10.15
CA LEU A 88 7.56 4.74 10.16
C LEU A 88 6.97 4.57 8.76
N MET A 89 6.87 5.64 7.97
CA MET A 89 6.34 5.55 6.60
C MET A 89 7.26 4.74 5.67
N VAL A 90 8.58 4.87 5.82
CA VAL A 90 9.56 4.04 5.08
C VAL A 90 9.41 2.57 5.45
N ILE A 91 9.22 2.26 6.75
CA ILE A 91 8.96 0.88 7.21
C ILE A 91 7.68 0.34 6.55
N VAL A 92 6.59 1.11 6.52
CA VAL A 92 5.34 0.72 5.87
C VAL A 92 5.55 0.45 4.38
N LEU A 93 6.23 1.35 3.67
CA LEU A 93 6.49 1.21 2.24
C LEU A 93 7.26 -0.08 1.93
N VAL A 94 8.35 -0.34 2.66
CA VAL A 94 9.18 -1.53 2.49
C VAL A 94 8.38 -2.80 2.81
N GLN A 95 7.68 -2.83 3.94
CA GLN A 95 6.91 -4.00 4.35
C GLN A 95 5.79 -4.31 3.36
N MET A 96 5.04 -3.30 2.90
CA MET A 96 4.00 -3.48 1.88
C MET A 96 4.57 -3.99 0.56
N GLY A 97 5.73 -3.48 0.13
CA GLY A 97 6.44 -3.98 -1.05
C GLY A 97 6.80 -5.46 -0.92
N VAL A 98 7.40 -5.85 0.20
CA VAL A 98 7.77 -7.24 0.48
C VAL A 98 6.55 -8.17 0.55
N MET A 99 5.48 -7.73 1.21
CA MET A 99 4.23 -8.49 1.31
C MET A 99 3.58 -8.67 -0.06
N ASN A 100 3.53 -7.62 -0.88
CA ASN A 100 3.00 -7.69 -2.24
C ASN A 100 3.77 -8.69 -3.11
N ASP A 101 5.09 -8.58 -3.12
CA ASP A 101 5.97 -9.43 -3.92
C ASP A 101 5.85 -10.90 -3.51
N LYS A 102 5.99 -11.20 -2.21
CA LYS A 102 6.01 -12.59 -1.71
C LYS A 102 4.64 -13.26 -1.72
N ARG A 103 3.56 -12.49 -1.64
CA ARG A 103 2.20 -13.04 -1.44
C ARG A 103 1.34 -12.90 -2.69
N TYR A 104 1.10 -11.68 -3.14
CA TYR A 104 0.06 -11.40 -4.14
C TYR A 104 0.59 -11.49 -5.57
N LYS A 105 1.80 -11.00 -5.85
CA LYS A 105 2.44 -11.22 -7.16
C LYS A 105 2.74 -12.70 -7.39
N HIS A 106 3.17 -13.41 -6.35
CA HIS A 106 3.32 -14.86 -6.41
C HIS A 106 1.98 -15.56 -6.70
N LEU A 107 0.91 -15.17 -6.00
CA LEU A 107 -0.42 -15.72 -6.25
C LEU A 107 -0.91 -15.44 -7.68
N ARG A 108 -0.66 -14.24 -8.24
CA ARG A 108 -0.99 -13.93 -9.64
C ARG A 108 -0.36 -14.96 -10.59
N ARG A 109 0.93 -15.27 -10.39
CA ARG A 109 1.61 -16.32 -11.15
C ARG A 109 0.94 -17.68 -10.96
N MET A 110 0.67 -18.08 -9.71
CA MET A 110 0.06 -19.39 -9.41
C MET A 110 -1.32 -19.58 -10.03
N VAL A 111 -2.11 -18.52 -10.19
CA VAL A 111 -3.41 -18.62 -10.86
C VAL A 111 -3.32 -18.38 -12.37
N GLY A 112 -2.13 -18.35 -12.97
CA GLY A 112 -1.96 -18.19 -14.42
C GLY A 112 -2.35 -16.80 -14.95
N LEU A 113 -2.11 -15.75 -14.17
CA LEU A 113 -2.16 -14.37 -14.67
C LEU A 113 -0.76 -13.88 -15.05
N PRO A 114 -0.66 -12.89 -15.96
CA PRO A 114 0.57 -12.12 -16.13
C PRO A 114 1.02 -11.54 -14.78
N TYR A 115 2.32 -11.61 -14.53
CA TYR A 115 2.91 -11.29 -13.24
C TYR A 115 4.19 -10.46 -13.39
N MET A 116 4.69 -9.95 -12.27
CA MET A 116 5.89 -9.12 -12.23
C MET A 116 6.90 -9.64 -11.22
N ILE A 117 8.19 -9.62 -11.58
CA ILE A 117 9.32 -9.87 -10.68
C ILE A 117 10.34 -8.75 -10.85
N GLY A 118 10.71 -8.06 -9.77
CA GLY A 118 11.72 -7.01 -9.81
C GLY A 118 11.43 -5.88 -10.82
N GLY A 119 10.15 -5.57 -11.03
CA GLY A 119 9.72 -4.56 -12.01
C GLY A 119 9.60 -5.05 -13.46
N LYS A 120 10.02 -6.28 -13.76
CA LYS A 120 9.89 -6.88 -15.10
C LYS A 120 8.56 -7.63 -15.23
N ASN A 121 7.90 -7.48 -16.37
CA ASN A 121 6.67 -8.19 -16.70
C ASN A 121 6.99 -9.56 -17.29
N PHE A 122 6.19 -10.55 -16.91
CA PHE A 122 6.25 -11.91 -17.42
C PHE A 122 4.88 -12.34 -17.94
N PRO A 123 4.82 -13.15 -19.02
CA PRO A 123 3.57 -13.68 -19.52
C PRO A 123 2.90 -14.61 -18.51
N ALA A 124 1.62 -14.91 -18.74
CA ALA A 124 0.93 -15.94 -17.98
C ALA A 124 1.60 -17.32 -18.18
N GLU A 125 1.63 -18.10 -17.12
CA GLU A 125 2.05 -19.51 -17.11
C GLU A 125 0.83 -20.40 -16.84
N GLU A 126 0.99 -21.72 -17.03
CA GLU A 126 -0.03 -22.68 -16.62
C GLU A 126 -0.34 -22.52 -15.12
N PRO A 127 -1.63 -22.47 -14.72
CA PRO A 127 -2.00 -22.37 -13.32
C PRO A 127 -1.47 -23.55 -12.51
N ALA A 128 -1.04 -23.26 -11.28
CA ALA A 128 -0.70 -24.26 -10.28
C ALA A 128 -1.94 -25.10 -9.91
N SER A 129 -1.70 -26.24 -9.26
CA SER A 129 -2.79 -27.08 -8.77
C SER A 129 -3.62 -26.36 -7.70
N GLN A 130 -4.90 -26.75 -7.57
CA GLN A 130 -5.78 -26.21 -6.53
C GLN A 130 -5.17 -26.35 -5.14
N GLN A 131 -4.55 -27.50 -4.85
CA GLN A 131 -3.94 -27.79 -3.56
C GLN A 131 -2.80 -26.81 -3.22
N GLU A 132 -1.97 -26.46 -4.21
CA GLU A 132 -0.87 -25.51 -4.04
C GLU A 132 -1.40 -24.10 -3.77
N VAL A 133 -2.41 -23.66 -4.54
CA VAL A 133 -3.04 -22.35 -4.35
C VAL A 133 -3.71 -22.26 -2.97
N ASP A 134 -4.48 -23.26 -2.56
CA ASP A 134 -5.12 -23.30 -1.25
C ASP A 134 -4.09 -23.27 -0.11
N ALA A 135 -2.97 -23.98 -0.26
CA ALA A 135 -1.88 -23.97 0.70
C ALA A 135 -1.22 -22.60 0.81
N HIS A 136 -1.11 -21.84 -0.29
CA HIS A 136 -0.61 -20.47 -0.29
C HIS A 136 -1.61 -19.50 0.35
N LEU A 137 -2.90 -19.59 0.01
CA LEU A 137 -3.96 -18.76 0.58
C LEU A 137 -4.05 -18.89 2.11
N LYS A 138 -3.88 -20.11 2.64
CA LYS A 138 -3.84 -20.36 4.09
C LYS A 138 -2.69 -19.67 4.81
N LYS A 139 -1.58 -19.37 4.10
CA LYS A 139 -0.42 -18.64 4.65
C LYS A 139 -0.59 -17.13 4.63
N LEU A 140 -1.66 -16.60 4.01
CA LEU A 140 -1.92 -15.16 3.97
C LEU A 140 -2.26 -14.63 5.37
N LYS A 141 -1.31 -13.90 5.96
CA LYS A 141 -1.48 -13.22 7.24
C LYS A 141 -2.09 -11.84 7.05
N VAL A 142 -3.41 -11.79 6.88
CA VAL A 142 -4.13 -10.54 6.61
C VAL A 142 -4.11 -9.59 7.83
N GLY A 143 -3.95 -10.11 9.05
CA GLY A 143 -3.75 -9.28 10.24
C GLY A 143 -2.50 -8.39 10.17
N GLU A 144 -1.41 -8.90 9.57
CA GLU A 144 -0.19 -8.09 9.36
C GLU A 144 -0.44 -6.93 8.40
N LEU A 145 -1.35 -7.09 7.41
CA LEU A 145 -1.73 -5.98 6.51
C LEU A 145 -2.47 -4.87 7.27
N VAL A 146 -3.29 -5.22 8.27
CA VAL A 146 -3.98 -4.22 9.09
C VAL A 146 -2.96 -3.45 9.95
N VAL A 147 -2.02 -4.15 10.57
CA VAL A 147 -1.00 -3.50 11.39
C VAL A 147 -0.14 -2.56 10.55
N VAL A 148 0.40 -3.05 9.43
CA VAL A 148 1.30 -2.27 8.57
C VAL A 148 0.54 -1.19 7.80
N GLY A 149 -0.65 -1.49 7.29
CA GLY A 149 -1.41 -0.62 6.38
C GLY A 149 -2.39 0.34 7.05
N TYR A 150 -2.67 0.16 8.34
CA TYR A 150 -3.61 1.00 9.07
C TYR A 150 -3.06 1.48 10.41
N VAL A 151 -2.59 0.58 11.27
CA VAL A 151 -2.13 0.95 12.62
C VAL A 151 -0.89 1.87 12.57
N ILE A 152 0.14 1.52 11.79
CA ILE A 152 1.32 2.38 11.66
C ILE A 152 0.97 3.74 11.01
N PRO A 153 0.22 3.80 9.89
CA PRO A 153 -0.24 5.08 9.34
C PRO A 153 -1.07 5.92 10.30
N MET A 154 -1.88 5.30 11.16
CA MET A 154 -2.61 6.01 12.21
C MET A 154 -1.67 6.65 13.25
N ILE A 155 -0.58 5.97 13.62
CA ILE A 155 0.47 6.56 14.47
C ILE A 155 1.14 7.74 13.76
N VAL A 156 1.43 7.62 12.46
CA VAL A 156 1.99 8.72 11.66
C VAL A 156 1.03 9.92 11.63
N LEU A 157 -0.27 9.69 11.42
CA LEU A 157 -1.29 10.73 11.48
C LEU A 157 -1.29 11.41 12.85
N TRP A 158 -1.26 10.63 13.94
CA TRP A 158 -1.20 11.16 15.30
C TRP A 158 0.04 12.04 15.52
N LEU A 159 1.22 11.60 15.07
CA LEU A 159 2.46 12.38 15.14
C LEU A 159 2.33 13.72 14.39
N MET A 160 1.74 13.71 13.20
CA MET A 160 1.55 14.91 12.37
C MET A 160 0.55 15.90 12.97
N VAL A 161 -0.51 15.40 13.62
CA VAL A 161 -1.55 16.23 14.23
C VAL A 161 -1.07 16.82 15.56
N PHE A 162 -0.60 15.97 16.47
CA PHE A 162 -0.35 16.35 17.86
C PHE A 162 1.08 16.80 18.14
N LYS A 163 2.05 16.41 17.30
CA LYS A 163 3.44 16.92 17.33
C LYS A 163 4.09 16.86 18.73
N PRO A 164 4.14 15.66 19.35
CA PRO A 164 4.42 15.51 20.79
C PRO A 164 5.86 15.82 21.25
N PHE A 165 6.85 15.89 20.34
CA PHE A 165 8.27 16.12 20.67
C PHE A 165 9.10 16.68 19.50
#